data_AF-A0A830CR84-F1
#
_entry.id   AF-A0A830CR84-F1
#
_cell.length_a   1.000
_cell.length_b   1.000
_cell.length_c   1.000
_cell.angle_alpha   90.00
_cell.angle_beta   90.00
_cell.angle_gamma   90.00
#
_symmetry.space_group_name_H-M   'P 1'
#
loop_
_entity.id
_entity.type
_entity.pdbx_description
1 polymer ?
#
loop_
_entity_poly.entity_id
_entity_poly.type
_entity_poly.pdbx_seq_one_letter_code
_entity_poly.pdbx_strand_id
1 'polypeptide(L)'
;MSALAEKLLGLISNSLGLTSSCIKDVVGEFYQNIIISYYPPCPQPELTLSLQSHSNIGAITLLIQDDVGGLEVYKNGEWVFVSPLRDAIFVILADQTKIIKNGQYKSAQHRAITNAKNARISVSTYRDPAKRR
;
A
#
# COMPACT_ATOMS: atom_id res chain seq x y z
N MET A 1 6.68 -12.05 -3.79
CA MET A 1 6.09 -11.03 -2.88
C MET A 1 6.31 -11.34 -1.41
N SER A 2 5.94 -12.53 -0.92
CA SER A 2 6.10 -12.93 0.50
C SER A 2 7.49 -12.64 1.10
N ALA A 3 8.56 -13.19 0.50
CA ALA A 3 9.93 -13.00 0.98
C ALA A 3 10.41 -11.54 0.95
N LEU A 4 9.98 -10.75 -0.05
CA LEU A 4 10.30 -9.33 -0.14
C LEU A 4 9.64 -8.56 1.01
N ALA A 5 8.36 -8.84 1.28
CA ALA A 5 7.64 -8.21 2.37
C ALA A 5 8.30 -8.51 3.73
N GLU A 6 8.70 -9.76 3.98
CA GLU A 6 9.40 -10.14 5.22
C GLU A 6 10.74 -9.43 5.36
N LYS A 7 11.52 -9.35 4.28
CA LYS A 7 12.79 -8.62 4.28
C LYS A 7 12.57 -7.13 4.59
N LEU A 8 11.58 -6.50 3.96
CA LEU A 8 11.26 -5.09 4.20
C LEU A 8 10.78 -4.84 5.63
N LEU A 9 9.91 -5.69 6.18
CA LEU A 9 9.46 -5.58 7.58
C LEU A 9 10.63 -5.69 8.56
N GLY A 10 11.61 -6.55 8.28
CA GLY A 10 12.83 -6.63 9.07
C GLY A 10 13.69 -5.37 8.99
N LEU A 11 13.85 -4.82 7.79
CA LEU A 11 14.57 -3.55 7.59
C LEU A 11 13.87 -2.37 8.29
N ILE A 12 12.54 -2.31 8.22
CA ILE A 12 11.71 -1.31 8.90
C ILE A 12 11.83 -1.45 10.42
N SER A 13 11.89 -2.68 10.93
CA SER A 13 12.12 -2.91 12.37
C SER A 13 13.50 -2.38 12.79
N ASN A 14 14.54 -2.69 12.02
CA ASN A 14 15.89 -2.21 12.30
C ASN A 14 16.01 -0.68 12.23
N SER A 15 15.35 -0.02 11.27
CA SER A 15 15.35 1.45 11.19
C SER A 15 14.65 2.13 12.37
N LEU A 16 13.87 1.38 13.15
CA LEU A 16 13.24 1.82 14.40
C LEU A 16 14.06 1.48 15.65
N GLY A 17 15.30 0.97 15.49
CA GLY A 17 16.14 0.49 16.57
C GLY A 17 15.61 -0.77 17.26
N LEU A 18 14.77 -1.55 16.56
CA LEU A 18 14.24 -2.82 17.05
C LEU A 18 15.02 -3.99 16.45
N THR A 19 14.81 -5.18 17.01
CA THR A 19 15.24 -6.43 16.35
C THR A 19 14.51 -6.60 15.02
N SER A 20 15.16 -7.21 14.03
CA SER A 20 14.56 -7.43 12.70
C SER A 20 13.30 -8.31 12.73
N SER A 21 13.06 -9.04 13.82
CA SER A 21 11.86 -9.86 14.00
C SER A 21 10.70 -9.08 14.63
N CYS A 22 10.93 -7.92 15.25
CA CYS A 22 9.97 -7.28 16.15
C CYS A 22 8.58 -7.07 15.51
N ILE A 23 8.49 -6.49 14.31
CA ILE A 23 7.18 -6.29 13.67
C ILE A 23 6.48 -7.61 13.37
N LYS A 24 7.23 -8.63 12.94
CA LYS A 24 6.69 -9.97 12.70
C LYS A 24 6.20 -10.62 13.99
N ASP A 25 6.96 -10.50 15.08
CA ASP A 25 6.63 -11.08 16.37
C ASP A 25 5.38 -10.43 16.98
N VAL A 26 5.23 -9.10 16.81
CA VAL A 26 4.05 -8.36 17.29
C VAL A 26 2.81 -8.63 16.45
N VAL A 27 2.94 -8.68 15.12
CA VAL A 27 1.81 -8.96 14.22
C VAL A 27 1.40 -10.44 14.29
N GLY A 28 2.35 -11.32 14.55
CA GLY A 28 2.16 -12.78 14.61
C GLY A 28 2.10 -13.40 13.22
N GLU A 29 1.23 -14.39 13.06
CA GLU A 29 1.03 -15.03 11.77
C GLU A 29 0.47 -14.04 10.74
N PHE A 30 1.06 -14.04 9.54
CA PHE A 30 0.58 -13.23 8.43
C PHE A 30 -0.33 -14.02 7.53
N TYR A 31 -1.47 -13.43 7.18
CA TYR A 31 -2.26 -13.83 6.02
C TYR A 31 -1.86 -12.97 4.82
N GLN A 32 -1.69 -13.57 3.65
CA GLN A 32 -1.42 -12.85 2.41
C GLN A 32 -2.69 -12.77 1.55
N ASN A 33 -3.12 -11.55 1.24
CA ASN A 33 -4.20 -11.30 0.29
C ASN A 33 -3.63 -10.67 -0.99
N ILE A 34 -4.17 -11.04 -2.15
CA ILE A 34 -3.81 -10.43 -3.44
C ILE A 34 -5.08 -9.86 -4.06
N ILE A 35 -5.05 -8.57 -4.37
CA ILE A 35 -6.14 -7.88 -5.05
C ILE A 35 -5.65 -7.45 -6.42
N ILE A 36 -6.36 -7.86 -7.46
CA ILE A 36 -6.19 -7.37 -8.82
C ILE A 36 -7.31 -6.36 -9.06
N SER A 37 -6.94 -5.10 -9.28
CA SER A 37 -7.88 -4.01 -9.48
C SER A 37 -7.84 -3.55 -10.92
N TYR A 38 -9.00 -3.59 -11.59
CA TYR A 38 -9.20 -3.06 -12.93
C TYR A 38 -10.06 -1.81 -12.87
N TYR A 39 -9.59 -0.74 -13.49
CA TYR A 39 -10.21 0.57 -13.50
C TYR A 39 -10.51 0.97 -14.94
N PRO A 40 -11.77 0.90 -15.40
CA PRO A 40 -12.10 1.26 -16.77
C PRO A 40 -11.97 2.78 -16.98
N PRO A 41 -11.88 3.23 -18.26
CA PRO A 41 -12.00 4.65 -18.59
C PRO A 41 -13.31 5.23 -18.07
N CYS A 42 -13.27 6.44 -17.53
CA CYS A 42 -14.42 7.15 -16.99
C CYS A 42 -14.69 8.43 -17.79
N PRO A 43 -15.92 8.64 -18.32
CA PRO A 43 -16.24 9.85 -19.11
C PRO A 43 -16.11 11.17 -18.33
N GLN A 44 -16.28 11.13 -17.01
CA GLN A 44 -16.24 12.31 -16.12
C GLN A 44 -15.27 12.04 -14.95
N PRO A 45 -13.95 11.94 -15.23
CA PRO A 45 -12.96 11.52 -14.25
C PRO A 45 -12.80 12.50 -13.08
N GLU A 46 -13.14 13.78 -13.28
CA GLU A 46 -13.14 14.82 -12.26
C GLU A 46 -14.24 14.66 -11.21
N LEU A 47 -15.29 13.88 -11.51
CA LEU A 47 -16.42 13.63 -10.61
C LEU A 47 -16.36 12.27 -9.92
N THR A 48 -15.36 11.43 -10.24
CA THR A 48 -15.32 10.03 -9.79
C THR A 48 -13.93 9.65 -9.27
N LEU A 49 -13.89 8.86 -8.20
CA LEU A 49 -12.70 8.13 -7.79
C LEU A 49 -12.86 6.65 -8.11
N SER A 50 -11.81 6.07 -8.70
CA SER A 50 -11.71 4.64 -8.98
C SER A 50 -11.51 3.81 -7.71
N LEU A 51 -10.86 4.38 -6.70
CA LEU A 51 -10.77 3.84 -5.35
C LEU A 51 -10.83 5.00 -4.37
N GLN A 52 -11.74 4.93 -3.40
CA GLN A 52 -11.90 5.97 -2.39
C GLN A 52 -10.64 6.12 -1.52
N SER A 53 -10.49 7.31 -0.94
CA SER A 53 -9.40 7.62 0.00
C SER A 53 -9.46 6.71 1.22
N HIS A 54 -8.37 5.98 1.49
CA HIS A 54 -8.26 5.08 2.63
C HIS A 54 -6.80 4.89 3.05
N SER A 55 -6.59 4.35 4.25
CA SER A 55 -5.33 3.71 4.65
C SER A 55 -5.51 2.19 4.58
N ASN A 56 -4.40 1.47 4.38
CA ASN A 56 -4.45 0.02 4.40
C ASN A 56 -4.46 -0.48 5.84
N ILE A 57 -5.39 -1.40 6.11
CA ILE A 57 -5.31 -2.27 7.29
C ILE A 57 -4.20 -3.28 7.00
N GLY A 58 -3.35 -3.58 7.99
CA GLY A 58 -2.27 -4.56 7.85
C GLY A 58 -0.90 -4.02 8.24
N ALA A 59 0.16 -4.76 7.90
CA ALA A 59 1.54 -4.34 8.13
C ALA A 59 2.16 -3.66 6.90
N ILE A 60 2.07 -4.28 5.73
CA ILE A 60 2.70 -3.77 4.51
C ILE A 60 1.92 -4.20 3.26
N THR A 61 1.82 -3.30 2.29
CA THR A 61 1.28 -3.58 0.96
C THR A 61 2.34 -3.37 -0.10
N LEU A 62 2.47 -4.33 -1.02
CA LEU A 62 3.33 -4.27 -2.19
C LEU A 62 2.45 -4.14 -3.43
N LEU A 63 2.56 -3.00 -4.13
CA LEU A 63 1.74 -2.65 -5.27
C LEU A 63 2.59 -2.65 -6.55
N ILE A 64 2.11 -3.37 -7.57
CA ILE A 64 2.57 -3.26 -8.95
C ILE A 64 1.45 -2.60 -9.74
N GLN A 65 1.80 -1.66 -10.61
CA GLN A 65 0.86 -0.95 -11.47
C GLN A 65 1.40 -0.88 -12.89
N ASP A 66 0.50 -0.73 -13.85
CA ASP A 66 0.84 -0.43 -15.25
C ASP A 66 1.40 1.00 -15.43
N ASP A 67 1.63 1.38 -16.68
CA ASP A 67 2.15 2.69 -17.09
C ASP A 67 1.06 3.78 -17.19
N VAL A 68 -0.21 3.45 -16.99
CA VAL A 68 -1.33 4.41 -17.05
C VAL A 68 -1.32 5.32 -15.82
N GLY A 69 -0.96 4.77 -14.66
CA GLY A 69 -0.94 5.53 -13.40
C GLY A 69 -2.33 5.94 -12.91
N GLY A 70 -2.37 6.68 -11.81
CA GLY A 70 -3.63 7.03 -11.13
C GLY A 70 -3.62 6.82 -9.62
N LEU A 71 -2.53 6.28 -9.06
CA LEU A 71 -2.34 6.27 -7.62
C LEU A 71 -1.98 7.68 -7.13
N GLU A 72 -2.69 8.14 -6.11
CA GLU A 72 -2.34 9.35 -5.36
C GLU A 72 -2.17 9.04 -3.88
N VAL A 73 -1.16 9.66 -3.27
CA VAL A 73 -0.89 9.57 -1.83
C VAL A 73 -1.07 10.94 -1.18
N TYR A 74 -1.70 10.96 0.00
CA TYR A 74 -1.88 12.21 0.73
C TYR A 74 -0.64 12.51 1.56
N LYS A 75 0.01 13.64 1.29
CA LYS A 75 1.24 14.06 1.95
C LYS A 75 1.19 15.57 2.18
N ASN A 76 1.47 15.99 3.41
CA ASN A 76 1.60 17.41 3.79
C ASN A 76 0.39 18.30 3.43
N GLY A 77 -0.83 17.76 3.49
CA GLY A 77 -2.05 18.53 3.19
C GLY A 77 -2.52 18.42 1.75
N GLU A 78 -1.79 17.71 0.88
CA GLU A 78 -2.06 17.67 -0.55
C GLU A 78 -2.04 16.23 -1.09
N TRP A 79 -2.77 16.01 -2.18
CA TRP A 79 -2.72 14.78 -2.95
C TRP A 79 -1.54 14.83 -3.92
N VAL A 80 -0.65 13.86 -3.82
CA VAL A 80 0.55 13.75 -4.66
C VAL A 80 0.39 12.56 -5.60
N PHE A 81 0.46 12.84 -6.90
CA PHE A 81 0.43 11.80 -7.93
C PHE A 81 1.70 10.96 -7.89
N VAL A 82 1.53 9.63 -7.88
CA VAL A 82 2.64 8.68 -7.92
C VAL A 82 2.85 8.27 -9.38
N SER A 83 3.93 8.79 -9.97
CA SER A 83 4.31 8.42 -11.33
C SER A 83 4.65 6.92 -11.40
N PRO A 84 4.06 6.16 -12.34
CA PRO A 84 4.46 4.78 -12.57
C PRO A 84 5.93 4.70 -12.94
N LEU A 85 6.64 3.75 -12.32
CA LEU A 85 8.02 3.45 -12.65
C LEU A 85 8.08 2.03 -13.18
N ARG A 86 8.73 1.85 -14.34
CA ARG A 86 8.96 0.53 -14.91
C ARG A 86 9.81 -0.30 -13.95
N ASP A 87 9.47 -1.58 -13.83
CA ASP A 87 10.15 -2.56 -12.98
C ASP A 87 10.22 -2.21 -11.48
N ALA A 88 9.34 -1.30 -11.02
CA ALA A 88 9.27 -0.89 -9.63
C ALA A 88 8.08 -1.52 -8.89
N ILE A 89 8.27 -1.72 -7.59
CA ILE A 89 7.21 -2.10 -6.64
C ILE A 89 6.99 -0.92 -5.71
N PHE A 90 5.77 -0.42 -5.66
CA PHE A 90 5.39 0.63 -4.73
C PHE A 90 5.06 0.02 -3.37
N VAL A 91 5.73 0.48 -2.32
CA VAL A 91 5.59 -0.06 -0.96
C VAL A 91 4.77 0.92 -0.12
N ILE A 92 3.65 0.43 0.42
CA ILE A 92 2.78 1.20 1.31
C ILE A 92 2.85 0.59 2.70
N LEU A 93 3.24 1.40 3.68
CA LEU A 93 3.13 1.04 5.09
C LEU A 93 1.67 1.14 5.52
N ALA A 94 1.19 0.09 6.19
CA ALA A 94 -0.19 -0.04 6.64
C ALA A 94 -0.31 0.22 8.15
N ASP A 95 -1.55 0.28 8.65
CA ASP A 95 -1.89 0.82 9.97
C ASP A 95 -1.16 0.14 11.15
N GLN A 96 -0.82 -1.15 11.06
CA GLN A 96 -0.11 -1.85 12.14
C GLN A 96 1.31 -1.29 12.35
N THR A 97 1.99 -0.87 11.29
CA THR A 97 3.35 -0.27 11.42
C THR A 97 3.32 1.08 12.13
N LYS A 98 2.22 1.83 12.01
CA LYS A 98 2.00 3.06 12.76
C LYS A 98 1.82 2.77 14.26
N ILE A 99 1.07 1.72 14.59
CA ILE A 99 0.75 1.35 15.98
C ILE A 99 2.00 0.90 16.74
N ILE A 100 2.83 0.04 16.15
CA ILE A 100 3.99 -0.61 16.82
C ILE A 100 4.99 0.38 17.43
N LYS A 101 5.11 1.60 16.88
CA LYS A 101 5.99 2.66 17.40
C LYS A 101 5.25 3.97 17.72
N ASN A 102 3.98 3.87 18.11
CA ASN A 102 3.20 5.01 18.59
C ASN A 102 3.22 6.22 17.62
N GLY A 103 3.10 5.95 16.32
CA GLY A 103 2.98 6.98 15.29
C GLY A 103 4.27 7.47 14.62
N GLN A 104 5.44 6.89 14.91
CA GLN A 104 6.67 7.27 14.20
C GLN A 104 6.58 7.05 12.68
N TYR A 105 6.01 5.93 12.25
CA TYR A 105 5.61 5.74 10.85
C TYR A 105 4.16 6.17 10.64
N LYS A 106 3.92 6.82 9.51
CA LYS A 106 2.58 7.21 9.07
C LYS A 106 2.07 6.14 8.12
N SER A 107 0.86 5.63 8.42
CA SER A 107 0.09 4.91 7.42
C SER A 107 -0.35 5.90 6.34
N ALA A 108 0.00 5.61 5.09
CA ALA A 108 -0.23 6.54 3.99
C ALA A 108 -1.68 6.44 3.52
N GLN A 109 -2.44 7.53 3.70
CA GLN A 109 -3.74 7.64 3.05
C GLN A 109 -3.52 7.77 1.54
N HIS A 110 -4.23 6.98 0.76
CA HIS A 110 -4.09 6.91 -0.69
C HIS A 110 -5.43 6.68 -1.36
N ARG A 111 -5.52 7.03 -2.64
CA ARG A 111 -6.70 6.85 -3.49
C ARG A 111 -6.27 6.48 -4.91
N ALA A 112 -7.22 6.01 -5.71
CA ALA A 112 -7.01 5.86 -7.15
C ALA A 112 -7.95 6.80 -7.91
N ILE A 113 -7.37 7.68 -8.71
CA ILE A 113 -8.11 8.50 -9.68
C ILE A 113 -8.32 7.69 -10.98
N THR A 114 -9.27 8.14 -11.78
CA THR A 114 -9.57 7.56 -13.10
C THR A 114 -9.22 8.55 -14.20
N ASN A 115 -9.31 8.11 -15.45
CA ASN A 115 -9.10 8.95 -16.63
C ASN A 115 -10.08 8.54 -17.74
N ALA A 116 -10.29 9.42 -18.73
CA ALA A 116 -11.29 9.17 -19.77
C ALA A 116 -10.82 8.29 -20.94
N LYS A 117 -9.53 7.92 -21.00
CA LYS A 117 -8.91 7.35 -22.21
C LYS A 117 -8.49 5.90 -22.06
N ASN A 118 -7.82 5.57 -20.97
CA ASN A 118 -7.10 4.33 -20.79
C ASN A 118 -7.59 3.59 -19.55
N ALA A 119 -7.82 2.28 -19.70
CA ALA A 119 -8.04 1.40 -18.56
C ALA A 119 -6.74 1.26 -17.78
N ARG A 120 -6.82 1.24 -16.44
CA ARG A 120 -5.69 1.00 -15.55
C ARG A 120 -5.85 -0.35 -14.86
N ILE A 121 -4.76 -1.09 -14.69
CA ILE A 121 -4.70 -2.28 -13.84
C ILE A 121 -3.61 -2.14 -12.77
N SER A 122 -3.89 -2.67 -11.58
CA SER A 122 -2.87 -2.82 -10.55
C SER A 122 -3.05 -4.11 -9.75
N VAL A 123 -1.94 -4.63 -9.24
CA VAL A 123 -1.89 -5.82 -8.39
C VAL A 123 -1.30 -5.45 -7.04
N SER A 124 -2.11 -5.57 -5.99
CA SER A 124 -1.75 -5.26 -4.61
C SER A 124 -1.61 -6.55 -3.81
N THR A 125 -0.46 -6.78 -3.19
CA THR A 125 -0.26 -7.87 -2.22
C THR A 125 -0.19 -7.31 -0.81
N TYR A 126 -1.05 -7.80 0.07
CA TYR A 126 -1.16 -7.36 1.46
C TYR A 126 -0.55 -8.40 2.39
N ARG A 127 0.09 -7.94 3.46
CA ARG A 127 0.52 -8.76 4.61
C ARG A 127 -0.21 -8.27 5.84
N ASP A 128 -1.28 -8.98 6.17
CA ASP A 128 -2.19 -8.62 7.26
C ASP A 128 -2.04 -9.62 8.41
N PRO A 129 -2.32 -9.21 9.66
CA PRO A 129 -2.44 -10.15 10.76
C PRO A 129 -3.47 -11.23 10.42
N ALA A 130 -3.13 -12.50 10.69
CA ALA A 130 -4.07 -13.60 10.53
C ALA A 130 -5.28 -13.38 11.45
N LYS A 131 -6.49 -13.58 10.92
CA LYS A 131 -7.69 -13.60 11.76
C LYS A 131 -7.58 -14.82 12.69
N ARG A 132 -7.50 -14.59 14.01
CA ARG A 132 -7.67 -15.68 14.98
C ARG A 132 -9.07 -16.27 14.75
N ARG A 133 -9.13 -17.55 14.43
CA ARG A 133 -10.38 -18.33 14.49
C ARG A 133 -10.68 -18.65 15.95
#